data_AF-A0AAW4GI63-F1
#
_entry.id   AF-A0AAW4GI63-F1
#
_cell.length_a   1.000
_cell.length_b   1.000
_cell.length_c   1.000
_cell.angle_alpha   90.00
_cell.angle_beta   90.00
_cell.angle_gamma   90.00
#
_symmetry.space_group_name_H-M   'P 1'
#
loop_
_entity.id
_entity.type
_entity.pdbx_description
1 polymer ?
#
loop_
_entity_poly.entity_id
_entity_poly.type
_entity_poly.pdbx_seq_one_letter_code
_entity_poly.pdbx_strand_id
1 'polypeptide(L)'
;MTAVPAPVSSTAAGALSAFLRGVERRALVVAELQCGDPARAEQTLVAVMRAFAAVASDLPMAQWPGRFWTLLGQRQALREPTTGQWPPPLAALGDMAPLPRLALLLRVGGSLDEGIATRVLDVDEEGYQRLLATACPRDANGQPDAAAWRTLAEQVQLRIRDLPAKRLQQLAQPSAPAANNQAPAPSWRAPPRDERAPASGKRRRPNTKPRWRGPVILLITVAVLLLAALGWRHWQGRALTADGPLPEGVVGEAGPVTVEALPASDVRPAAGGDAQASEDAAMLADRDYPLLAEADMHAWSAAGGPLPVDESQPKPTRPEPVGAALETSAADE
;
A
#
# COMPACT_ATOMS: atom_id res chain seq x y z
N MET A 1 -12.58 34.82 -19.26
CA MET A 1 -12.07 33.56 -19.84
C MET A 1 -11.77 32.62 -18.67
N THR A 2 -12.67 31.71 -18.34
CA THR A 2 -12.46 30.72 -17.27
C THR A 2 -11.81 29.48 -17.86
N ALA A 3 -10.57 29.20 -17.46
CA ALA A 3 -9.84 28.00 -17.85
C ALA A 3 -10.63 26.75 -17.41
N VAL A 4 -10.89 25.87 -18.36
CA VAL A 4 -11.45 24.53 -18.14
C VAL A 4 -10.36 23.70 -17.45
N PRO A 5 -10.63 23.03 -16.31
CA PRO A 5 -9.65 22.14 -15.72
C PRO A 5 -9.41 20.97 -16.69
N ALA A 6 -8.14 20.67 -16.96
CA ALA A 6 -7.76 19.58 -17.85
C ALA A 6 -8.33 18.24 -17.33
N PRO A 7 -8.78 17.35 -18.24
CA PRO A 7 -9.25 16.03 -17.85
C PRO A 7 -8.15 15.28 -17.10
N VAL A 8 -8.52 14.56 -16.03
CA VAL A 8 -7.63 13.56 -15.43
C VAL A 8 -7.13 12.65 -16.54
N SER A 9 -5.81 12.65 -16.77
CA SER A 9 -5.22 11.87 -17.85
C SER A 9 -5.62 10.41 -17.68
N SER A 10 -5.98 9.72 -18.77
CA SER A 10 -6.36 8.29 -18.77
C SER A 10 -5.37 7.42 -17.97
N THR A 11 -4.10 7.80 -17.98
CA THR A 11 -3.01 7.21 -17.19
C THR A 11 -3.22 7.30 -15.67
N ALA A 12 -3.71 8.43 -15.14
CA ALA A 12 -3.96 8.62 -13.71
C ALA A 12 -5.15 7.77 -13.23
N ALA A 13 -6.21 7.68 -14.04
CA ALA A 13 -7.33 6.78 -13.78
C ALA A 13 -6.90 5.30 -13.83
N GLY A 14 -6.05 4.93 -14.79
CA GLY A 14 -5.44 3.61 -14.89
C GLY A 14 -4.60 3.27 -13.65
N ALA A 15 -3.73 4.18 -13.22
CA ALA A 15 -2.88 4.03 -12.05
C ALA A 15 -3.68 3.87 -10.75
N LEU A 16 -4.72 4.67 -10.55
CA LEU A 16 -5.63 4.53 -9.41
C LEU A 16 -6.32 3.16 -9.39
N SER A 17 -6.80 2.70 -10.55
CA SER A 17 -7.45 1.39 -10.67
C SER A 17 -6.49 0.22 -10.37
N ALA A 18 -5.21 0.36 -10.74
CA ALA A 18 -4.18 -0.64 -10.48
C ALA A 18 -3.82 -0.66 -8.98
N PHE A 19 -3.67 0.51 -8.36
CA PHE A 19 -3.44 0.63 -6.92
C PHE A 19 -4.59 0.01 -6.11
N LEU A 20 -5.83 0.35 -6.45
CA LEU A 20 -7.01 -0.17 -5.77
C LEU A 20 -7.10 -1.70 -5.89
N ARG A 21 -6.83 -2.27 -7.08
CA ARG A 21 -6.76 -3.73 -7.24
C ARG A 21 -5.66 -4.39 -6.40
N GLY A 22 -4.51 -3.72 -6.24
CA GLY A 22 -3.41 -4.22 -5.42
C GLY A 22 -3.74 -4.23 -3.91
N VAL A 23 -4.46 -3.23 -3.42
CA VAL A 23 -4.75 -3.09 -1.98
C VAL A 23 -6.06 -3.77 -1.55
N GLU A 24 -7.05 -3.89 -2.45
CA GLU A 24 -8.40 -4.39 -2.16
C GLU A 24 -8.41 -5.74 -1.43
N ARG A 25 -7.65 -6.72 -1.94
CA ARG A 25 -7.56 -8.06 -1.35
C ARG A 25 -7.07 -8.04 0.10
N ARG A 26 -6.03 -7.25 0.36
CA ARG A 26 -5.38 -7.15 1.67
C ARG A 26 -6.26 -6.37 2.65
N ALA A 27 -6.84 -5.27 2.16
CA ALA A 27 -7.76 -4.44 2.92
C ALA A 27 -9.03 -5.20 3.32
N LEU A 28 -9.58 -6.04 2.43
CA LEU A 28 -10.74 -6.85 2.75
C LEU A 28 -10.43 -7.85 3.87
N VAL A 29 -9.35 -8.62 3.75
CA VAL A 29 -9.00 -9.60 4.79
C VAL A 29 -8.73 -8.94 6.14
N VAL A 30 -8.01 -7.81 6.15
CA VAL A 30 -7.83 -7.04 7.39
C VAL A 30 -9.16 -6.60 7.98
N ALA A 31 -10.09 -6.11 7.16
CA ALA A 31 -11.40 -5.68 7.62
C ALA A 31 -12.28 -6.85 8.11
N GLU A 32 -12.27 -7.99 7.41
CA GLU A 32 -12.99 -9.21 7.79
C GLU A 32 -12.47 -9.75 9.12
N LEU A 33 -11.16 -9.83 9.29
CA LEU A 33 -10.54 -10.33 10.51
C LEU A 33 -10.64 -9.34 11.69
N GLN A 34 -10.77 -8.05 11.43
CA GLN A 34 -10.99 -7.07 12.49
C GLN A 34 -12.44 -7.14 13.01
N CYS A 35 -13.41 -7.20 12.10
CA CYS A 35 -14.83 -7.17 12.42
C CYS A 35 -15.42 -8.55 12.75
N GLY A 36 -14.83 -9.64 12.26
CA GLY A 36 -15.40 -10.99 12.30
C GLY A 36 -16.72 -11.13 11.52
N ASP A 37 -17.05 -10.15 10.66
CA ASP A 37 -18.26 -10.13 9.83
C ASP A 37 -17.88 -9.76 8.39
N PRO A 38 -18.05 -10.69 7.42
CA PRO A 38 -17.71 -10.42 6.02
C PRO A 38 -18.56 -9.31 5.40
N ALA A 39 -19.86 -9.24 5.70
CA ALA A 39 -20.74 -8.26 5.06
C ALA A 39 -20.40 -6.83 5.49
N ARG A 40 -20.08 -6.63 6.77
CA ARG A 40 -19.66 -5.33 7.30
C ARG A 40 -18.29 -4.90 6.79
N ALA A 41 -17.37 -5.86 6.66
CA ALA A 41 -16.05 -5.61 6.10
C ALA A 41 -16.15 -5.14 4.64
N GLU A 42 -16.96 -5.82 3.82
CA GLU A 42 -17.21 -5.45 2.43
C GLU A 42 -17.80 -4.03 2.31
N GLN A 43 -18.84 -3.71 3.09
CA GLN A 43 -19.46 -2.37 3.09
C GLN A 43 -18.47 -1.27 3.48
N THR A 44 -17.66 -1.54 4.52
CA THR A 44 -16.64 -0.60 5.00
C THR A 44 -15.58 -0.35 3.95
N LEU A 45 -15.09 -1.41 3.30
CA LEU A 45 -14.09 -1.31 2.23
C LEU A 45 -14.60 -0.52 1.04
N VAL A 46 -15.82 -0.80 0.56
CA VAL A 46 -16.43 -0.07 -0.55
C VAL A 46 -16.56 1.42 -0.23
N ALA A 47 -16.96 1.77 0.99
CA ALA A 47 -17.03 3.17 1.43
C ALA A 47 -15.64 3.85 1.46
N VAL A 48 -14.59 3.12 1.86
CA VAL A 48 -13.21 3.61 1.85
C VAL A 48 -12.69 3.79 0.43
N MET A 49 -12.93 2.84 -0.48
CA MET A 49 -12.49 2.94 -1.89
C MET A 49 -13.11 4.15 -2.58
N ARG A 50 -14.41 4.43 -2.35
CA ARG A 50 -15.07 5.63 -2.87
C ARG A 50 -14.48 6.92 -2.29
N ALA A 51 -14.27 6.97 -0.96
CA ALA A 51 -13.70 8.13 -0.31
C ALA A 51 -12.25 8.39 -0.76
N PHE A 52 -11.46 7.34 -0.95
CA PHE A 52 -10.10 7.44 -1.45
C PHE A 52 -10.06 7.92 -2.90
N ALA A 53 -10.90 7.38 -3.78
CA ALA A 53 -10.97 7.81 -5.18
C ALA A 53 -11.28 9.32 -5.33
N ALA A 54 -12.03 9.90 -4.39
CA ALA A 54 -12.33 11.34 -4.37
C ALA A 54 -11.13 12.23 -3.98
N VAL A 55 -10.15 11.70 -3.24
CA VAL A 55 -8.99 12.46 -2.72
C VAL A 55 -7.70 12.10 -3.47
N ALA A 56 -7.67 10.96 -4.16
CA ALA A 56 -6.46 10.44 -4.82
C ALA A 56 -5.89 11.37 -5.90
N SER A 57 -6.72 12.20 -6.56
CA SER A 57 -6.27 13.17 -7.56
C SER A 57 -5.35 14.25 -6.99
N ASP A 58 -5.50 14.56 -5.70
CA ASP A 58 -4.81 15.67 -5.04
C ASP A 58 -3.54 15.21 -4.32
N LEU A 59 -3.26 13.89 -4.35
CA LEU A 59 -2.17 13.26 -3.62
C LEU A 59 -1.11 12.69 -4.57
N PRO A 60 0.19 12.88 -4.30
CA PRO A 60 1.23 12.13 -4.97
C PRO A 60 1.06 10.62 -4.78
N MET A 61 1.33 9.83 -5.82
CA MET A 61 1.16 8.36 -5.80
C MET A 61 1.90 7.68 -4.64
N ALA A 62 3.05 8.19 -4.22
CA ALA A 62 3.81 7.66 -3.08
C ALA A 62 3.04 7.74 -1.75
N GLN A 63 2.10 8.69 -1.61
CA GLN A 63 1.31 8.90 -0.39
C GLN A 63 0.01 8.09 -0.39
N TRP A 64 -0.34 7.47 -1.52
CA TRP A 64 -1.58 6.71 -1.67
C TRP A 64 -1.74 5.56 -0.67
N PRO A 65 -0.74 4.69 -0.43
CA PRO A 65 -0.88 3.60 0.54
C PRO A 65 -1.18 4.12 1.95
N GLY A 66 -0.38 5.07 2.45
CA GLY A 66 -0.57 5.62 3.79
C GLY A 66 -1.94 6.27 3.97
N ARG A 67 -2.41 7.03 2.98
CA ARG A 67 -3.73 7.66 3.01
C ARG A 67 -4.87 6.66 2.95
N PHE A 68 -4.78 5.63 2.10
CA PHE A 68 -5.77 4.57 2.02
C PHE A 68 -5.91 3.83 3.37
N TRP A 69 -4.80 3.38 3.95
CA TRP A 69 -4.82 2.67 5.22
C TRP A 69 -5.28 3.55 6.38
N THR A 70 -4.98 4.85 6.35
CA THR A 70 -5.50 5.80 7.36
C THR A 70 -7.02 5.92 7.25
N LEU A 71 -7.56 6.07 6.04
CA LEU A 71 -9.02 6.11 5.82
C LEU A 71 -9.71 4.82 6.24
N LEU A 72 -9.03 3.67 6.12
CA LEU A 72 -9.54 2.38 6.58
C LEU A 72 -9.50 2.30 8.11
N GLY A 73 -8.33 2.48 8.73
CA GLY A 73 -8.14 2.34 10.18
C GLY A 73 -8.89 3.37 11.03
N GLN A 74 -9.32 4.49 10.44
CA GLN A 74 -10.15 5.50 11.11
C GLN A 74 -11.66 5.23 10.99
N ARG A 75 -12.09 4.15 10.32
CA ARG A 75 -13.52 3.79 10.30
C ARG A 75 -13.95 3.25 11.65
N GLN A 76 -15.04 3.80 12.17
CA GLN A 76 -15.63 3.34 13.43
C GLN A 76 -15.95 1.84 13.43
N ALA A 77 -16.38 1.29 12.28
CA ALA A 77 -16.64 -0.14 12.12
C ALA A 77 -15.42 -1.02 12.44
N LEU A 78 -14.20 -0.50 12.24
CA LEU A 78 -12.94 -1.20 12.53
C LEU A 78 -12.38 -0.87 13.91
N ARG A 79 -12.63 0.34 14.42
CA ARG A 79 -12.21 0.77 15.77
C ARG A 79 -13.03 0.12 16.88
N GLU A 80 -14.33 0.00 16.66
CA GLU A 80 -15.31 -0.54 17.60
C GLU A 80 -16.16 -1.63 16.94
N PRO A 81 -15.55 -2.77 16.57
CA PRO A 81 -16.28 -3.88 15.98
C PRO A 81 -17.25 -4.47 17.00
N THR A 82 -18.47 -4.73 16.56
CA THR A 82 -19.43 -5.52 17.33
C THR A 82 -19.01 -7.00 17.30
N THR A 83 -19.51 -7.83 18.22
CA THR A 83 -19.19 -9.26 18.31
C THR A 83 -19.23 -9.93 16.93
N GLY A 84 -18.11 -10.54 16.53
CA GLY A 84 -17.92 -11.21 15.24
C GLY A 84 -17.62 -12.69 15.40
N GLN A 85 -17.44 -13.38 14.27
CA GLN A 85 -17.06 -14.78 14.21
C GLN A 85 -15.71 -14.93 13.50
N TRP A 86 -14.78 -15.64 14.14
CA TRP A 86 -13.47 -15.95 13.57
C TRP A 86 -13.38 -17.43 13.21
N PRO A 87 -12.72 -17.77 12.09
CA PRO A 87 -12.42 -19.16 11.78
C PRO A 87 -11.63 -19.83 12.92
N PRO A 88 -11.79 -21.15 13.14
CA PRO A 88 -11.07 -21.88 14.20
C PRO A 88 -9.55 -21.59 14.28
N PRO A 89 -8.77 -21.57 13.17
CA PRO A 89 -7.33 -21.29 13.24
C PRO A 89 -6.99 -19.84 13.64
N LEU A 90 -7.97 -18.93 13.59
CA LEU A 90 -7.83 -17.52 13.93
C LEU A 90 -8.73 -17.11 15.10
N ALA A 91 -9.25 -18.09 15.87
CA ALA A 91 -10.13 -17.84 17.01
C ALA A 91 -9.49 -16.91 18.05
N ALA A 92 -8.16 -17.01 18.23
CA ALA A 92 -7.39 -16.15 19.13
C ALA A 92 -7.52 -14.64 18.81
N LEU A 93 -7.84 -14.27 17.56
CA LEU A 93 -8.12 -12.86 17.24
C LEU A 93 -9.38 -12.36 17.95
N GLY A 94 -10.40 -13.20 18.08
CA GLY A 94 -11.67 -12.84 18.72
C GLY A 94 -11.54 -12.47 20.19
N ASP A 95 -10.58 -13.08 20.89
CA ASP A 95 -10.32 -12.85 22.31
C ASP A 95 -9.52 -11.56 22.57
N MET A 96 -8.81 -11.04 21.56
CA MET A 96 -8.03 -9.81 21.67
C MET A 96 -8.93 -8.58 21.75
N ALA A 97 -8.49 -7.54 22.46
CA ALA A 97 -9.14 -6.24 22.37
C ALA A 97 -9.06 -5.67 20.93
N PRO A 98 -10.05 -4.88 20.47
CA PRO A 98 -10.10 -4.43 19.08
C PRO A 98 -8.87 -3.65 18.59
N LEU A 99 -8.29 -2.80 19.44
CA LEU A 99 -7.18 -1.94 19.03
C LEU A 99 -5.85 -2.72 18.89
N PRO A 100 -5.42 -3.57 19.85
CA PRO A 100 -4.30 -4.49 19.66
C PRO A 100 -4.48 -5.43 18.46
N ARG A 101 -5.70 -5.95 18.25
CA ARG A 101 -6.04 -6.79 17.10
C ARG A 101 -5.83 -6.04 15.78
N LEU A 102 -6.26 -4.78 15.69
CA LEU A 102 -6.06 -3.97 14.49
C LEU A 102 -4.57 -3.70 14.24
N ALA A 103 -3.80 -3.40 15.28
CA ALA A 103 -2.36 -3.18 15.18
C ALA A 103 -1.63 -4.42 14.62
N LEU A 104 -2.00 -5.60 15.14
CA LEU A 104 -1.54 -6.89 14.65
C LEU A 104 -1.89 -7.10 13.18
N LEU A 105 -3.16 -6.92 12.81
CA LEU A 105 -3.63 -7.15 11.45
C LEU A 105 -3.02 -6.17 10.44
N LEU A 106 -2.76 -4.92 10.83
CA LEU A 106 -2.05 -3.95 10.00
C LEU A 106 -0.59 -4.38 9.78
N ARG A 107 0.07 -4.97 10.78
CA ARG A 107 1.43 -5.48 10.62
C ARG A 107 1.48 -6.71 9.71
N VAL A 108 0.61 -7.68 9.95
CA VAL A 108 0.62 -8.98 9.26
C VAL A 108 -0.10 -8.92 7.91
N GLY A 109 -1.40 -8.65 7.91
CA GLY A 109 -2.19 -8.63 6.67
C GLY A 109 -2.04 -7.32 5.89
N GLY A 110 -1.92 -6.22 6.63
CA GLY A 110 -1.61 -4.90 6.12
C GLY A 110 -0.14 -4.72 5.71
N SER A 111 0.77 -5.63 6.07
CA SER A 111 2.21 -5.53 5.75
C SER A 111 2.74 -4.09 5.85
N LEU A 112 2.19 -3.31 6.79
CA LEU A 112 2.49 -1.90 6.92
C LEU A 112 3.82 -1.77 7.65
N ASP A 113 4.57 -0.76 7.23
CA ASP A 113 5.67 -0.25 8.03
C ASP A 113 5.15 0.37 9.33
N GLU A 114 5.96 0.32 10.38
CA GLU A 114 5.64 0.82 11.72
C GLU A 114 5.29 2.32 11.71
N GLY A 115 6.02 3.13 10.93
CA GLY A 115 5.75 4.56 10.79
C GLY A 115 4.42 4.86 10.07
N ILE A 116 3.93 3.96 9.23
CA ILE A 116 2.58 4.09 8.64
C ILE A 116 1.53 3.59 9.64
N ALA A 117 1.77 2.47 10.31
CA ALA A 117 0.83 1.87 11.26
C ALA A 117 0.52 2.79 12.45
N THR A 118 1.54 3.44 13.03
CA THR A 118 1.42 4.46 14.09
C THR A 118 0.48 5.59 13.68
N ARG A 119 0.67 6.16 12.48
CA ARG A 119 -0.22 7.20 11.92
C ARG A 119 -1.65 6.71 11.66
N VAL A 120 -1.82 5.47 11.23
CA VAL A 120 -3.16 4.89 10.99
C VAL A 120 -3.92 4.74 12.31
N LEU A 121 -3.21 4.31 13.36
CA LEU A 121 -3.78 4.06 14.68
C LEU A 121 -3.88 5.31 15.56
N ASP A 122 -3.19 6.39 15.18
CA ASP A 122 -3.06 7.64 15.96
C ASP A 122 -2.40 7.41 17.32
N VAL A 123 -1.27 6.68 17.29
CA VAL A 123 -0.45 6.35 18.45
C VAL A 123 1.02 6.65 18.15
N ASP A 124 1.81 6.84 19.20
CA ASP A 124 3.27 6.91 19.11
C ASP A 124 3.88 5.51 18.93
N GLU A 125 5.19 5.47 18.67
CA GLU A 125 5.94 4.24 18.43
C GLU A 125 5.91 3.31 19.66
N GLU A 126 6.17 3.85 20.85
CA GLU A 126 6.08 3.10 22.10
C GLU A 126 4.67 2.56 22.37
N GLY A 127 3.64 3.32 22.03
CA GLY A 127 2.25 2.89 22.09
C GLY A 127 1.96 1.75 21.13
N TYR A 128 2.47 1.83 19.89
CA TYR A 128 2.33 0.78 18.89
C TYR A 128 3.02 -0.52 19.32
N GLN A 129 4.25 -0.45 19.83
CA GLN A 129 4.97 -1.62 20.34
C GLN A 129 4.24 -2.28 21.52
N ARG A 130 3.67 -1.48 22.45
CA ARG A 130 2.82 -1.98 23.54
C ARG A 130 1.56 -2.66 23.02
N LEU A 131 0.92 -2.13 21.99
CA LEU A 131 -0.24 -2.78 21.34
C LEU A 131 0.15 -4.12 20.73
N LEU A 132 1.29 -4.20 20.04
CA LEU A 132 1.80 -5.46 19.48
C LEU A 132 2.16 -6.48 20.57
N ALA A 133 2.82 -6.05 21.66
CA ALA A 133 3.13 -6.91 22.80
C ALA A 133 1.86 -7.42 23.51
N THR A 134 0.78 -6.63 23.48
CA THR A 134 -0.54 -7.02 24.02
C THR A 134 -1.25 -8.00 23.10
N ALA A 135 -1.09 -7.86 21.77
CA ALA A 135 -1.67 -8.74 20.77
C ALA A 135 -0.88 -10.05 20.55
N CYS A 136 0.33 -10.15 21.10
CA CYS A 136 1.18 -11.32 20.94
C CYS A 136 0.54 -12.53 21.65
N PRO A 137 0.34 -13.68 20.95
CA PRO A 137 -0.07 -14.92 21.57
C PRO A 137 0.87 -15.32 22.71
N ARG A 138 0.30 -15.84 23.80
CA ARG A 138 1.06 -16.29 24.97
C ARG A 138 0.92 -17.79 25.15
N ASP A 139 1.99 -18.42 25.61
CA ASP A 139 2.00 -19.83 25.97
C ASP A 139 1.25 -20.06 27.31
N ALA A 140 1.17 -21.33 27.74
CA ALA A 140 0.55 -21.69 29.02
C ALA A 140 1.26 -21.08 30.25
N ASN A 141 2.51 -20.64 30.10
CA ASN A 141 3.31 -19.99 31.14
C ASN A 141 3.19 -18.45 31.09
N GLY A 142 2.38 -17.90 30.18
CA GLY A 142 2.20 -16.47 29.97
C GLY A 142 3.34 -15.78 29.22
N GLN A 143 4.30 -16.53 28.69
CA GLN A 143 5.42 -16.03 27.88
C GLN A 143 4.99 -15.84 26.42
N PRO A 144 5.63 -14.92 25.66
CA PRO A 144 5.31 -14.73 24.24
C PRO A 144 5.62 -16.01 23.44
N ASP A 145 4.62 -16.52 22.72
CA ASP A 145 4.72 -17.73 21.90
C ASP A 145 5.03 -17.37 20.44
N ALA A 146 6.30 -17.55 20.07
CA ALA A 146 6.76 -17.30 18.70
C ALA A 146 6.20 -18.28 17.66
N ALA A 147 5.84 -19.51 18.05
CA ALA A 147 5.26 -20.48 17.13
C ALA A 147 3.80 -20.12 16.82
N ALA A 148 3.00 -19.83 17.85
CA ALA A 148 1.62 -19.37 17.68
C ALA A 148 1.54 -18.08 16.87
N TRP A 149 2.47 -17.14 17.08
CA TRP A 149 2.59 -15.94 16.26
C TRP A 149 2.82 -16.24 14.77
N ARG A 150 3.80 -17.11 14.46
CA ARG A 150 4.10 -17.49 13.06
C ARG A 150 2.92 -18.19 12.41
N THR A 151 2.28 -19.13 13.10
CA THR A 151 1.07 -19.79 12.59
C THR A 151 -0.05 -18.78 12.33
N LEU A 152 -0.31 -17.84 13.25
CA LEU A 152 -1.29 -16.78 13.02
C LEU A 152 -0.93 -15.96 11.77
N ALA A 153 0.32 -15.55 11.64
CA ALA A 153 0.79 -14.78 10.49
C ALA A 153 0.61 -15.53 9.17
N GLU A 154 1.00 -16.81 9.12
CA GLU A 154 0.81 -17.68 7.97
C GLU A 154 -0.66 -17.84 7.61
N GLN A 155 -1.54 -18.08 8.58
CA GLN A 155 -2.98 -18.23 8.35
C GLN A 155 -3.60 -16.95 7.77
N VAL A 156 -3.18 -15.77 8.23
CA VAL A 156 -3.61 -14.49 7.65
C VAL A 156 -3.12 -14.35 6.21
N GLN A 157 -1.85 -14.68 5.92
CA GLN A 157 -1.31 -14.60 4.56
C GLN A 157 -1.95 -15.62 3.60
N LEU A 158 -2.21 -16.84 4.06
CA LEU A 158 -2.97 -17.84 3.32
C LEU A 158 -4.36 -17.32 2.98
N ARG A 159 -5.05 -16.68 3.92
CA ARG A 159 -6.37 -16.08 3.69
C ARG A 159 -6.34 -14.96 2.65
N ILE A 160 -5.30 -14.13 2.66
CA ILE A 160 -5.06 -13.10 1.64
C ILE A 160 -4.87 -13.77 0.28
N ARG A 161 -4.01 -14.78 0.18
CA ARG A 161 -3.70 -15.47 -1.07
C ARG A 161 -4.91 -16.19 -1.65
N ASP A 162 -5.65 -16.92 -0.82
CA ASP A 162 -6.72 -17.83 -1.21
C ASP A 162 -8.09 -17.14 -1.32
N LEU A 163 -8.13 -15.80 -1.18
CA LEU A 163 -9.36 -15.04 -1.31
C LEU A 163 -9.95 -15.20 -2.74
N PRO A 164 -11.17 -15.72 -2.89
CA PRO A 164 -11.71 -16.07 -4.20
C PRO A 164 -11.99 -14.82 -5.04
N ALA A 165 -11.55 -14.84 -6.30
CA ALA A 165 -11.72 -13.73 -7.24
C ALA A 165 -13.19 -13.34 -7.45
N LYS A 166 -14.13 -14.29 -7.32
CA LYS A 166 -15.57 -14.02 -7.40
C LYS A 166 -16.06 -13.02 -6.35
N ARG A 167 -15.52 -13.08 -5.12
CA ARG A 167 -15.89 -12.14 -4.05
C ARG A 167 -15.32 -10.74 -4.29
N LEU A 168 -14.10 -10.66 -4.80
CA LEU A 168 -13.53 -9.38 -5.27
C LEU A 168 -14.33 -8.78 -6.44
N GLN A 169 -14.84 -9.61 -7.34
CA GLN A 169 -15.72 -9.15 -8.41
C GLN A 169 -17.08 -8.65 -7.89
N GLN A 170 -17.62 -9.27 -6.84
CA GLN A 170 -18.86 -8.81 -6.19
C GLN A 170 -18.69 -7.45 -5.51
N LEU A 171 -17.53 -7.20 -4.88
CA LEU A 171 -17.15 -5.88 -4.35
C LEU A 171 -17.07 -4.80 -5.43
N ALA A 172 -16.64 -5.19 -6.63
CA ALA A 172 -16.55 -4.28 -7.77
C ALA A 172 -17.88 -4.04 -8.48
N GLN A 173 -18.85 -4.94 -8.33
CA GLN A 173 -20.17 -4.78 -8.92
C GLN A 173 -20.98 -3.78 -8.08
N PRO A 174 -21.63 -2.78 -8.71
CA PRO A 174 -22.56 -1.93 -7.99
C PRO A 174 -23.65 -2.82 -7.39
N SER A 175 -23.80 -2.81 -6.06
CA SER A 175 -24.82 -3.61 -5.37
C SER A 175 -26.16 -3.39 -6.06
N ALA A 176 -26.76 -4.47 -6.57
CA ALA A 176 -28.10 -4.41 -7.12
C ALA A 176 -29.03 -3.85 -6.03
N PRO A 177 -29.89 -2.87 -6.36
CA PRO A 177 -30.75 -2.27 -5.35
C PRO A 177 -31.64 -3.36 -4.76
N ALA A 178 -31.53 -3.58 -3.44
CA ALA A 178 -32.62 -4.17 -2.68
C ALA A 178 -33.88 -3.34 -2.99
N ALA A 179 -35.01 -4.02 -3.20
CA ALA A 179 -36.27 -3.52 -3.76
C ALA A 179 -36.89 -2.30 -3.04
N ASN A 180 -36.21 -1.17 -3.10
CA ASN A 180 -36.66 0.14 -2.69
C ASN A 180 -36.19 1.11 -3.78
N ASN A 181 -37.09 1.98 -4.22
CA ASN A 181 -37.00 2.85 -5.40
C ASN A 181 -35.90 3.93 -5.31
N GLN A 182 -34.64 3.54 -5.12
CA GLN A 182 -33.47 4.40 -5.26
C GLN A 182 -32.76 4.08 -6.58
N ALA A 183 -32.51 5.12 -7.37
CA ALA A 183 -31.74 5.03 -8.61
C ALA A 183 -30.39 4.32 -8.40
N PRO A 184 -29.92 3.51 -9.37
CA PRO A 184 -28.70 2.72 -9.23
C PRO A 184 -27.49 3.63 -8.94
N ALA A 185 -26.80 3.35 -7.84
CA ALA A 185 -25.56 4.03 -7.50
C ALA A 185 -24.45 3.63 -8.49
N PRO A 186 -23.68 4.58 -9.03
CA PRO A 186 -22.59 4.28 -9.95
C PRO A 186 -21.53 3.42 -9.27
N SER A 187 -21.05 2.41 -10.00
CA SER A 187 -19.87 1.64 -9.61
C SER A 187 -18.70 2.59 -9.33
N TRP A 188 -17.87 2.30 -8.32
CA TRP A 188 -16.74 3.16 -7.94
C TRP A 188 -15.71 3.39 -9.05
N ARG A 189 -15.80 2.63 -10.15
CA ARG A 189 -14.95 2.73 -11.33
C ARG A 189 -15.35 3.82 -12.33
N ALA A 190 -16.52 4.45 -12.17
CA ALA A 190 -16.98 5.48 -13.09
C ALA A 190 -17.03 6.84 -12.38
N PRO A 191 -16.08 7.76 -12.67
CA PRO A 191 -16.31 9.17 -12.38
C PRO A 191 -17.54 9.61 -13.19
N PRO A 192 -18.58 10.21 -12.59
CA PRO A 192 -19.69 10.76 -13.35
C PRO A 192 -19.17 11.87 -14.26
N ARG A 193 -19.40 11.71 -15.57
CA ARG A 193 -19.30 12.80 -16.53
C ARG A 193 -20.59 13.62 -16.36
N ASP A 194 -20.50 14.74 -15.64
CA ASP A 194 -21.61 15.69 -15.53
C ASP A 194 -21.91 16.30 -16.90
N GLU A 195 -22.87 15.71 -17.61
CA GLU A 195 -23.61 16.40 -18.65
C GLU A 195 -24.55 17.39 -17.98
N ARG A 196 -24.14 18.65 -18.10
CA ARG A 196 -24.83 19.87 -17.72
C ARG A 196 -26.30 19.86 -18.18
N ALA A 197 -27.24 19.69 -17.26
CA ALA A 197 -28.63 20.07 -17.44
C ALA A 197 -28.94 21.33 -16.59
N PRO A 198 -29.68 22.32 -17.12
CA PRO A 198 -29.82 23.64 -16.51
C PRO A 198 -30.71 23.59 -15.26
N ALA A 199 -30.21 24.15 -14.17
CA ALA A 199 -30.93 24.32 -12.92
C ALA A 199 -32.06 25.35 -13.08
N SER A 200 -33.31 24.87 -13.04
CA SER A 200 -34.51 25.68 -12.81
C SER A 200 -34.55 26.12 -11.35
N GLY A 201 -34.57 27.44 -11.14
CA GLY A 201 -34.42 28.07 -9.84
C GLY A 201 -35.67 28.02 -8.96
N LYS A 202 -35.45 27.88 -7.65
CA LYS A 202 -36.35 28.40 -6.62
C LYS A 202 -35.54 29.21 -5.61
N ARG A 203 -35.64 30.53 -5.76
CA ARG A 203 -35.14 31.56 -4.83
C ARG A 203 -35.63 31.28 -3.41
N ARG A 204 -34.72 31.03 -2.47
CA ARG A 204 -34.96 31.25 -1.04
C ARG A 204 -34.26 32.55 -0.62
N ARG A 205 -35.01 33.42 0.05
CA ARG A 205 -34.61 34.76 0.52
C ARG A 205 -33.48 34.65 1.55
N PRO A 206 -32.44 35.50 1.51
CA PRO A 206 -31.42 35.54 2.56
C PRO A 206 -31.90 36.38 3.75
N ASN A 207 -31.88 35.78 4.93
CA ASN A 207 -32.02 36.47 6.22
C ASN A 207 -30.65 37.04 6.61
N THR A 208 -30.54 38.36 6.59
CA THR A 208 -29.32 39.12 6.91
C THR A 208 -29.12 39.22 8.42
N LYS A 209 -28.07 38.59 8.94
CA LYS A 209 -27.41 38.97 10.19
C LYS A 209 -25.95 39.39 9.92
N PRO A 210 -25.40 40.36 10.67
CA PRO A 210 -24.30 41.21 10.22
C PRO A 210 -22.94 40.50 10.12
N ARG A 211 -22.31 40.68 8.95
CA ARG A 211 -21.04 40.12 8.49
C ARG A 211 -19.82 40.90 9.01
N TRP A 212 -19.51 40.77 10.30
CA TRP A 212 -18.21 41.26 10.83
C TRP A 212 -17.34 40.17 11.47
N ARG A 213 -17.85 38.93 11.59
CA ARG A 213 -17.07 37.79 12.12
C ARG A 213 -16.23 37.05 11.07
N GLY A 214 -16.59 37.17 9.79
CA GLY A 214 -15.87 36.55 8.68
C GLY A 214 -14.41 36.99 8.52
N PRO A 215 -14.09 38.30 8.48
CA PRO A 215 -12.71 38.75 8.31
C PRO A 215 -11.84 38.47 9.55
N VAL A 216 -12.42 38.50 10.75
CA VAL A 216 -11.70 38.22 12.00
C VAL A 216 -11.29 36.74 12.07
N ILE A 217 -12.17 35.82 11.70
CA ILE A 217 -11.85 34.38 11.67
C ILE A 217 -10.77 34.10 10.62
N LEU A 218 -10.84 34.75 9.46
CA LEU A 218 -9.84 34.60 8.40
C LEU A 218 -8.46 35.12 8.83
N LEU A 219 -8.40 36.25 9.54
CA LEU A 219 -7.14 36.78 10.08
C LEU A 219 -6.53 35.84 11.13
N ILE A 220 -7.36 35.27 12.00
CA ILE A 220 -6.90 34.32 13.02
C ILE A 220 -6.37 33.04 12.37
N THR A 221 -7.07 32.48 11.37
CA THR A 221 -6.59 31.25 10.70
C THR A 221 -5.31 31.48 9.93
N VAL A 222 -5.14 32.63 9.27
CA VAL A 222 -3.89 32.99 8.60
C VAL A 222 -2.75 33.18 9.60
N ALA A 223 -3.01 33.82 10.74
CA ALA A 223 -1.99 33.97 11.80
C ALA A 223 -1.55 32.61 12.38
N VAL A 224 -2.49 31.69 12.60
CA VAL A 224 -2.19 30.32 13.07
C VAL A 224 -1.39 29.52 12.03
N LEU A 225 -1.74 29.64 10.75
CA LEU A 225 -0.99 28.97 9.67
C LEU A 225 0.44 29.54 9.52
N LEU A 226 0.61 30.85 9.68
CA LEU A 226 1.95 31.46 9.66
C LEU A 226 2.79 31.02 10.87
N LEU A 227 2.20 30.96 12.06
CA LEU A 227 2.88 30.42 13.25
C LEU A 227 3.26 28.95 13.10
N ALA A 228 2.37 28.13 12.51
CA ALA A 228 2.67 26.74 12.22
C ALA A 228 3.79 26.58 11.18
N ALA A 229 3.81 27.40 10.13
CA ALA A 229 4.88 27.40 9.12
C ALA A 229 6.22 27.89 9.69
N LEU A 230 6.21 28.90 10.57
CA LEU A 230 7.40 29.38 11.26
C LEU A 230 7.94 28.34 12.26
N GLY A 231 7.05 27.68 13.02
CA GLY A 231 7.42 26.58 13.91
C GLY A 231 8.03 25.40 13.15
N TRP A 232 7.44 25.04 12.01
CA TRP A 232 7.95 23.99 11.12
C TRP A 232 9.35 24.33 10.58
N ARG A 233 9.55 25.57 10.12
CA ARG A 233 10.85 26.05 9.61
C ARG A 233 11.90 26.13 10.73
N HIS A 234 11.50 26.49 11.95
CA HIS A 234 12.40 26.54 13.10
C HIS A 234 12.79 25.16 13.62
N TRP A 235 11.91 24.15 13.46
CA TRP A 235 12.20 22.76 13.77
C TRP A 235 13.10 22.11 12.72
N GLN A 236 12.88 22.40 11.43
CA GLN A 236 13.79 22.00 10.34
C GLN A 236 15.19 22.61 10.49
N GLY A 237 15.31 23.86 10.97
CA GLY A 237 16.60 24.49 11.25
C GLY A 237 17.35 23.91 12.45
N ARG A 238 16.64 23.39 13.47
CA ARG A 238 17.25 22.72 14.64
C ARG A 238 17.68 21.28 14.35
N ALA A 239 17.01 20.59 13.43
CA ALA A 239 17.38 19.22 13.04
C ALA A 239 18.73 19.14 12.28
N LEU A 240 19.23 20.26 11.74
CA LEU A 240 20.52 20.35 11.05
C LEU A 240 21.70 20.78 11.96
N THR A 241 21.46 21.02 13.25
CA THR A 241 22.50 21.50 14.19
C THR A 241 22.39 20.80 15.56
N ALA A 242 22.22 19.49 15.54
CA ALA A 242 22.34 18.65 16.73
C ALA A 242 23.56 17.74 16.61
N ASP A 243 24.76 18.33 16.53
CA ASP A 243 26.01 17.65 16.89
C ASP A 243 26.05 17.55 18.43
N GLY A 244 25.34 16.54 18.95
CA GLY A 244 25.57 16.04 20.30
C GLY A 244 26.43 14.78 20.20
N PRO A 245 27.48 14.61 21.02
CA PRO A 245 28.30 13.41 20.98
C PRO A 245 27.43 12.19 21.33
N LEU A 246 27.26 11.29 20.37
CA LEU A 246 26.59 10.01 20.56
C LEU A 246 27.55 9.04 21.29
N PRO A 247 27.06 8.25 22.26
CA PRO A 247 27.87 7.25 22.94
C PRO A 247 28.27 6.09 22.00
N GLU A 248 29.47 5.56 22.24
CA GLU A 248 30.10 4.46 21.49
C GLU A 248 29.12 3.27 21.32
N GLY A 249 28.78 2.92 20.08
CA GLY A 249 28.04 1.70 19.73
C GLY A 249 26.63 1.86 19.15
N VAL A 250 26.16 3.06 18.82
CA VAL A 250 24.86 3.25 18.14
C VAL A 250 25.04 3.60 16.67
N VAL A 251 24.64 2.68 15.78
CA VAL A 251 24.53 2.94 14.34
C VAL A 251 23.16 3.59 14.09
N GLY A 252 23.17 4.90 13.84
CA GLY A 252 21.99 5.64 13.40
C GLY A 252 21.71 5.35 11.92
N GLU A 253 20.46 5.03 11.60
CA GLU A 253 20.01 4.82 10.21
C GLU A 253 19.98 6.18 9.48
N ALA A 254 20.99 6.42 8.64
CA ALA A 254 21.13 7.66 7.91
C ALA A 254 20.20 7.72 6.69
N GLY A 255 19.62 8.89 6.47
CA GLY A 255 19.11 9.34 5.17
C GLY A 255 20.21 9.35 4.08
N PRO A 256 19.98 10.03 2.94
CA PRO A 256 20.56 9.69 1.65
C PRO A 256 22.08 9.52 1.70
N VAL A 257 22.53 8.29 1.36
CA VAL A 257 23.90 7.76 1.31
C VAL A 257 24.99 8.82 1.50
N THR A 258 25.51 8.93 2.73
CA THR A 258 26.76 9.64 3.01
C THR A 258 27.93 8.68 2.79
N VAL A 259 28.76 8.97 1.80
CA VAL A 259 30.04 8.26 1.61
C VAL A 259 31.06 8.87 2.55
N GLU A 260 31.31 8.20 3.67
CA GLU A 260 32.40 8.52 4.59
C GLU A 260 33.64 7.68 4.23
N ALA A 261 34.78 8.34 4.06
CA ALA A 261 36.05 7.65 3.81
C ALA A 261 36.54 7.06 5.14
N LEU A 262 36.47 5.73 5.25
CA LEU A 262 37.04 5.00 6.38
C LEU A 262 38.53 5.33 6.54
N PRO A 263 39.05 5.47 7.78
CA PRO A 263 40.48 5.59 8.01
C PRO A 263 41.19 4.38 7.41
N ALA A 264 42.38 4.60 6.85
CA ALA A 264 43.18 3.55 6.24
C ALA A 264 43.34 2.40 7.24
N SER A 265 42.72 1.26 6.94
CA SER A 265 42.78 0.10 7.81
C SER A 265 44.14 -0.57 7.61
N ASP A 266 44.93 -0.68 8.68
CA ASP A 266 46.19 -1.43 8.68
C ASP A 266 45.96 -2.96 8.59
N VAL A 267 44.69 -3.37 8.68
CA VAL A 267 44.26 -4.74 8.42
C VAL A 267 44.31 -4.95 6.90
N ARG A 268 45.40 -5.56 6.43
CA ARG A 268 45.38 -6.20 5.11
C ARG A 268 44.15 -7.12 5.08
N PRO A 269 43.21 -6.95 4.14
CA PRO A 269 42.21 -7.97 3.94
C PRO A 269 43.01 -9.25 3.68
N ALA A 270 42.88 -10.23 4.56
CA ALA A 270 43.24 -11.57 4.17
C ALA A 270 42.32 -11.83 2.99
N ALA A 271 42.87 -11.79 1.78
CA ALA A 271 42.27 -12.46 0.65
C ALA A 271 42.25 -13.93 1.06
N GLY A 272 41.24 -14.31 1.84
CA GLY A 272 40.62 -15.60 1.66
C GLY A 272 40.09 -15.55 0.25
N GLY A 273 40.99 -15.78 -0.72
CA GLY A 273 40.60 -16.34 -1.98
C GLY A 273 39.93 -17.63 -1.55
N ASP A 274 38.61 -17.59 -1.58
CA ASP A 274 37.82 -18.79 -1.40
C ASP A 274 38.33 -19.70 -2.52
N ALA A 275 39.20 -20.65 -2.16
CA ALA A 275 40.01 -21.38 -3.13
C ALA A 275 39.08 -22.06 -4.15
N GLN A 276 37.93 -22.51 -3.64
CA GLN A 276 36.79 -22.99 -4.40
C GLN A 276 36.27 -21.97 -5.43
N ALA A 277 36.02 -20.72 -5.05
CA ALA A 277 35.58 -19.68 -5.97
C ALA A 277 36.65 -19.31 -7.00
N SER A 278 37.94 -19.43 -6.66
CA SER A 278 39.04 -19.18 -7.60
C SER A 278 39.26 -20.34 -8.58
N GLU A 279 39.04 -21.59 -8.14
CA GLU A 279 39.07 -22.79 -8.97
C GLU A 279 37.86 -22.82 -9.92
N ASP A 280 36.67 -22.50 -9.42
CA ASP A 280 35.45 -22.39 -10.23
C ASP A 280 35.57 -21.26 -11.27
N ALA A 281 36.13 -20.10 -10.90
CA ALA A 281 36.40 -19.02 -11.83
C ALA A 281 37.45 -19.40 -12.90
N ALA A 282 38.47 -20.19 -12.54
CA ALA A 282 39.45 -20.70 -13.49
C ALA A 282 38.83 -21.73 -14.45
N MET A 283 37.94 -22.60 -13.97
CA MET A 283 37.19 -23.56 -14.77
C MET A 283 36.23 -22.88 -15.75
N LEU A 284 35.50 -21.85 -15.31
CA LEU A 284 34.59 -21.07 -16.15
C LEU A 284 35.33 -20.22 -17.20
N ALA A 285 36.60 -19.89 -16.97
CA ALA A 285 37.45 -19.16 -17.90
C ALA A 285 38.22 -20.06 -18.88
N ASP A 286 38.13 -21.38 -18.74
CA ASP A 286 38.82 -22.34 -19.59
C ASP A 286 38.23 -22.36 -21.02
N ARG A 287 39.09 -22.20 -22.02
CA ARG A 287 38.72 -22.13 -23.44
C ARG A 287 38.36 -23.47 -24.05
N ASP A 288 38.78 -24.56 -23.42
CA ASP A 288 38.52 -25.92 -23.92
C ASP A 288 37.07 -26.37 -23.63
N TYR A 289 36.34 -25.62 -22.78
CA TYR A 289 34.95 -25.90 -22.41
C TYR A 289 34.02 -24.70 -22.67
N PRO A 290 33.75 -24.36 -23.94
CA PRO A 290 33.00 -23.15 -24.31
C PRO A 290 31.56 -23.11 -23.75
N LEU A 291 30.97 -24.26 -23.42
CA LEU A 291 29.63 -24.36 -22.84
C LEU A 291 29.57 -23.95 -21.36
N LEU A 292 30.71 -23.97 -20.63
CA LEU A 292 30.75 -23.56 -19.22
C LEU A 292 30.63 -22.04 -19.07
N ALA A 293 31.11 -21.27 -20.05
CA ALA A 293 30.94 -19.81 -20.07
C ALA A 293 29.45 -19.38 -20.13
N GLU A 294 28.58 -20.26 -20.63
CA GLU A 294 27.13 -20.03 -20.74
C GLU A 294 26.31 -20.79 -19.68
N ALA A 295 26.97 -21.42 -18.70
CA ALA A 295 26.31 -22.26 -17.69
C ALA A 295 25.24 -21.52 -16.89
N ASP A 296 25.48 -20.25 -16.54
CA ASP A 296 24.51 -19.41 -15.84
C ASP A 296 23.26 -19.13 -16.69
N MET A 297 23.44 -18.89 -17.99
CA MET A 297 22.34 -18.70 -18.94
C MET A 297 21.51 -19.97 -19.08
N HIS A 298 22.17 -21.13 -19.15
CA HIS A 298 21.49 -22.43 -19.22
C HIS A 298 20.76 -22.78 -17.93
N ALA A 299 21.36 -22.53 -16.76
CA ALA A 299 20.71 -22.72 -15.46
C ALA A 299 19.46 -21.85 -15.33
N TRP A 300 19.53 -20.61 -15.78
CA TRP A 300 18.39 -19.69 -15.81
C TRP A 300 17.29 -20.13 -16.80
N SER A 301 17.67 -20.65 -17.98
CA SER A 301 16.72 -21.21 -18.95
C SER A 301 16.03 -22.48 -18.42
N ALA A 302 16.76 -23.35 -17.73
CA ALA A 302 16.23 -24.56 -17.10
C ALA A 302 15.29 -24.26 -15.93
N ALA A 303 15.52 -23.14 -15.22
CA ALA A 303 14.63 -22.61 -14.20
C ALA A 303 13.33 -21.99 -14.77
N GLY A 304 13.15 -21.96 -16.10
CA GLY A 304 11.97 -21.41 -16.75
C GLY A 304 11.96 -19.87 -16.83
N GLY A 305 13.13 -19.24 -16.78
CA GLY A 305 13.27 -17.80 -16.95
C GLY A 305 12.78 -17.31 -18.33
N PRO A 306 12.00 -16.23 -18.42
CA PRO A 306 11.50 -15.73 -19.70
C PRO A 306 12.66 -15.11 -20.49
N LEU A 307 13.02 -15.70 -21.65
CA LEU A 307 14.10 -15.23 -22.53
C LEU A 307 14.10 -13.69 -22.68
N PRO A 308 15.26 -13.02 -22.53
CA PRO A 308 15.33 -11.58 -22.72
C PRO A 308 14.89 -11.25 -24.15
N VAL A 309 14.13 -10.16 -24.30
CA VAL A 309 13.69 -9.70 -25.63
C VAL A 309 14.94 -9.39 -26.46
N ASP A 310 15.01 -9.98 -27.66
CA ASP A 310 16.10 -9.71 -28.61
C ASP A 310 16.01 -8.26 -29.12
N GLU A 311 16.89 -7.40 -28.59
CA GLU A 311 16.96 -5.98 -28.92
C GLU A 311 17.65 -5.71 -30.26
N SER A 312 18.15 -6.74 -30.96
CA SER A 312 18.81 -6.59 -32.27
C SER A 312 17.84 -6.35 -33.42
N GLN A 313 16.53 -6.57 -33.20
CA GLN A 313 15.51 -6.27 -34.19
C GLN A 313 15.10 -4.79 -34.14
N PRO A 314 15.05 -4.09 -35.29
CA PRO A 314 14.58 -2.71 -35.33
C PRO A 314 13.15 -2.63 -34.79
N LYS A 315 12.97 -1.84 -33.74
CA LYS A 315 11.67 -1.57 -33.10
C LYS A 315 10.63 -1.20 -34.18
N PRO A 316 9.57 -2.00 -34.38
CA PRO A 316 8.61 -1.74 -35.45
C PRO A 316 7.89 -0.42 -35.18
N THR A 317 8.06 0.55 -36.07
CA THR A 317 7.58 1.94 -35.95
C THR A 317 6.08 2.10 -36.19
N ARG A 318 5.28 1.03 -36.06
CA ARG A 318 3.83 1.10 -36.20
C ARG A 318 3.16 -0.09 -35.50
N PRO A 319 2.17 0.14 -34.63
CA PRO A 319 1.30 -0.95 -34.18
C PRO A 319 0.37 -1.30 -35.34
N GLU A 320 0.56 -2.48 -35.96
CA GLU A 320 -0.49 -3.08 -36.77
C GLU A 320 -1.63 -3.56 -35.86
N PRO A 321 -2.90 -3.41 -36.29
CA PRO A 321 -4.04 -3.91 -35.55
C PRO A 321 -4.04 -5.45 -35.55
N VAL A 322 -4.19 -6.02 -34.35
CA VAL A 322 -4.37 -7.45 -34.10
C VAL A 322 -5.59 -7.94 -34.88
N GLY A 323 -5.36 -8.63 -36.00
CA GLY A 323 -6.46 -9.18 -36.78
C GLY A 323 -6.11 -9.70 -38.18
N ALA A 324 -5.00 -10.41 -38.37
CA ALA A 324 -4.78 -11.19 -39.60
C ALA A 324 -3.63 -12.20 -39.44
N ALA A 325 -3.88 -13.32 -38.77
CA ALA A 325 -3.09 -14.55 -38.93
C ALA A 325 -3.80 -15.73 -38.25
N LEU A 326 -4.95 -16.10 -38.80
CA LEU A 326 -5.51 -17.44 -38.66
C LEU A 326 -5.82 -17.92 -40.08
N GLU A 327 -4.78 -18.22 -40.84
CA GLU A 327 -4.92 -19.06 -42.04
C GLU A 327 -4.44 -20.46 -41.69
N THR A 328 -5.43 -21.35 -41.62
CA THR A 328 -5.25 -22.78 -41.44
C THR A 328 -4.74 -23.34 -42.76
N SER A 329 -3.51 -23.84 -42.80
CA SER A 329 -3.07 -24.67 -43.92
C SER A 329 -3.85 -25.99 -43.86
N ALA A 330 -4.88 -26.11 -44.69
CA ALA A 330 -5.50 -27.38 -45.02
C ALA A 330 -4.46 -28.23 -45.78
N ALA A 331 -4.13 -29.38 -45.21
CA ALA A 331 -3.46 -30.46 -45.92
C ALA A 331 -4.51 -31.23 -46.71
N ASP A 332 -4.32 -31.31 -48.04
CA ASP A 332 -4.85 -32.39 -48.86
C ASP A 332 -3.88 -32.62 -50.04
N GLU A 333 -3.70 -33.90 -50.37
CA GLU A 333 -2.78 -34.56 -51.33
C GLU A 333 -1.29 -34.73 -50.98
#